data_AF-A0A4Q6DY49-F1
#
_entry.id   AF-A0A4Q6DY49-F1
#
_cell.length_a   1.000
_cell.length_b   1.000
_cell.length_c   1.000
_cell.angle_alpha   90.00
_cell.angle_beta   90.00
_cell.angle_gamma   90.00
#
_symmetry.space_group_name_H-M   'P 1'
#
loop_
_entity.id
_entity.type
_entity.pdbx_description
1 polymer ?
#
loop_
_entity_poly.entity_id
_entity_poly.type
_entity_poly.pdbx_seq_one_letter_code
_entity_poly.pdbx_strand_id
1 'polypeptide(L)'
;MPNSSPEAFHRTVREEYENQNRLMSFDEYLSLVRAEPASQVRSSAQYMVDMMDSFGREGKRFKVFDQDFVDSRFKLVGQEAVQDHIYQILRSFIREGINNKLILLHGPNGSAKTSIVSCLMRGLEEYSQRPSGAVYRFHWIFPADRFGKQGLGFGGAGAHREDDYTSFAKLGDADIAARISCELRDHPLFLLPLKQRQAFLKELKLPEDFILSEYVQKGDLSQKGKKIFEALLRAYKGDIRKVLQHVQVERFYISKRYRDGAVTIEPQMHVDATAQQVTMDRSVTMLPSSL
;
A
#
# COMPACT_ATOMS: atom_id res chain seq x y z
N MET A 1 23.46 32.03 8.94
CA MET A 1 22.99 30.74 8.40
C MET A 1 23.13 29.71 9.50
N PRO A 2 22.10 28.91 9.83
CA PRO A 2 22.23 27.95 10.92
C PRO A 2 23.23 26.86 10.50
N ASN A 3 24.27 26.64 11.31
CA ASN A 3 25.22 25.54 11.18
C ASN A 3 24.50 24.20 11.39
N SER A 4 23.93 23.63 10.34
CA SER A 4 23.56 22.21 10.33
C SER A 4 24.82 21.40 9.96
N SER A 5 25.48 20.79 10.94
CA SER A 5 26.59 19.87 10.62
C SER A 5 26.04 18.68 9.80
N PRO A 6 26.80 18.16 8.82
CA PRO A 6 26.38 16.98 8.05
C PRO A 6 25.97 15.79 8.95
N GLU A 7 26.60 15.65 10.11
CA GLU A 7 26.28 14.61 11.09
C GLU A 7 24.88 14.77 11.71
N ALA A 8 24.46 16.00 12.02
CA ALA A 8 23.12 16.24 12.52
C ALA A 8 22.07 15.87 11.46
N PHE A 9 22.31 16.22 10.19
CA PHE A 9 21.47 15.82 9.07
C PHE A 9 21.43 14.30 8.89
N HIS A 10 22.57 13.61 8.90
CA HIS A 10 22.62 12.14 8.79
C HIS A 10 21.84 11.45 9.91
N ARG A 11 21.96 11.94 11.15
CA ARG A 11 21.19 11.42 12.29
C ARG A 11 19.69 11.61 12.10
N THR A 12 19.24 12.80 11.71
CA THR A 12 17.81 13.07 11.45
C THR A 12 17.26 12.15 10.36
N VAL A 13 17.99 11.97 9.25
CA VAL A 13 17.57 11.05 8.17
C VAL A 13 17.48 9.61 8.66
N ARG A 14 18.39 9.17 9.52
CA ARG A 14 18.37 7.82 10.10
C ARG A 14 17.21 7.64 11.08
N GLU A 15 16.97 8.62 11.95
CA GLU A 15 15.84 8.61 12.88
C GLU A 15 14.50 8.61 12.10
N GLU A 16 14.38 9.40 11.03
CA GLU A 16 13.22 9.36 10.14
C GLU A 16 13.05 8.01 9.44
N TYR A 17 14.14 7.37 9.02
CA TYR A 17 14.11 6.04 8.41
C TYR A 17 13.63 4.97 9.41
N GLU A 18 14.17 4.98 10.63
CA GLU A 18 13.83 4.04 11.70
C GLU A 18 12.40 4.26 12.22
N ASN A 19 11.98 5.52 12.42
CA ASN A 19 10.65 5.87 12.95
C ASN A 19 9.50 5.56 11.98
N GLN A 20 9.78 5.39 10.68
CA GLN A 20 8.72 5.19 9.70
C GLN A 20 8.19 3.76 9.60
N ASN A 21 8.68 2.82 10.44
CA ASN A 21 8.27 1.40 10.47
C ASN A 21 8.01 0.85 9.06
N ARG A 22 8.98 1.09 8.16
CA ARG A 22 8.79 0.94 6.71
C ARG A 22 8.63 -0.51 6.29
N LEU A 23 9.14 -1.45 7.08
CA LEU A 23 9.21 -2.88 6.76
C LEU A 23 8.81 -3.72 7.96
N MET A 24 7.89 -4.65 7.74
CA MET A 24 7.33 -5.55 8.75
C MET A 24 7.20 -6.97 8.20
N SER A 25 7.33 -7.95 9.07
CA SER A 25 6.80 -9.29 8.84
C SER A 25 5.27 -9.26 8.83
N PHE A 26 4.67 -10.33 8.33
CA PHE A 26 3.22 -10.45 8.33
C PHE A 26 2.62 -10.47 9.75
N ASP A 27 3.29 -11.12 10.71
CA ASP A 27 2.80 -11.19 12.10
C ASP A 27 2.87 -9.83 12.81
N GLU A 28 3.90 -9.04 12.54
CA GLU A 28 3.99 -7.64 12.99
C GLU A 28 2.85 -6.81 12.41
N TYR A 29 2.54 -6.99 11.12
CA TYR A 29 1.40 -6.32 10.50
C TYR A 29 0.06 -6.76 11.10
N LEU A 30 -0.17 -8.04 11.38
CA LEU A 30 -1.39 -8.48 12.07
C LEU A 30 -1.49 -7.88 13.49
N SER A 31 -0.37 -7.67 14.16
CA SER A 31 -0.32 -6.99 15.46
C SER A 31 -0.70 -5.51 15.33
N LEU A 32 -0.21 -4.83 14.29
CA LEU A 32 -0.61 -3.46 13.94
C LEU A 32 -2.12 -3.37 13.65
N VAL A 33 -2.67 -4.30 12.87
CA VAL A 33 -4.11 -4.33 12.56
C VAL A 33 -4.96 -4.52 13.82
N ARG A 34 -4.49 -5.30 14.81
CA ARG A 34 -5.20 -5.43 16.09
C ARG A 34 -5.12 -4.16 16.94
N ALA A 35 -3.98 -3.46 16.89
CA ALA A 35 -3.76 -2.23 17.65
C ALA A 35 -4.56 -1.05 17.06
N GLU A 36 -4.61 -0.92 15.74
CA GLU A 36 -5.24 0.21 15.04
C GLU A 36 -6.17 -0.25 13.91
N PRO A 37 -7.23 -1.01 14.21
CA PRO A 37 -7.99 -1.71 13.16
C PRO A 37 -8.61 -0.78 12.13
N ALA A 38 -9.21 0.34 12.56
CA ALA A 38 -9.89 1.27 11.65
C ALA A 38 -8.94 1.89 10.61
N SER A 39 -7.70 2.25 11.00
CA SER A 39 -6.71 2.83 10.08
C SER A 39 -6.20 1.80 9.07
N GLN A 40 -6.15 0.53 9.47
CA GLN A 40 -5.63 -0.56 8.65
C GLN A 40 -6.65 -1.18 7.70
N VAL A 41 -7.96 -1.15 8.01
CA VAL A 41 -9.00 -1.81 7.20
C VAL A 41 -9.91 -0.85 6.45
N ARG A 42 -9.60 0.45 6.47
CA ARG A 42 -10.34 1.48 5.74
C ARG A 42 -10.26 1.29 4.23
N SER A 43 -11.36 1.60 3.57
CA SER A 43 -11.48 1.67 2.12
C SER A 43 -10.77 2.89 1.54
N SER A 44 -10.62 2.91 0.20
CA SER A 44 -10.13 4.09 -0.52
C SER A 44 -11.00 5.33 -0.31
N ALA A 45 -12.32 5.17 -0.20
CA ALA A 45 -13.24 6.29 0.07
C ALA A 45 -13.09 6.82 1.49
N GLN A 46 -12.97 5.93 2.50
CA GLN A 46 -12.63 6.33 3.87
C GLN A 46 -11.28 7.04 3.91
N TYR A 47 -10.25 6.51 3.25
CA TYR A 47 -8.94 7.14 3.19
C TYR A 47 -8.99 8.57 2.62
N MET A 48 -9.77 8.81 1.55
CA MET A 48 -9.96 10.16 1.00
C MET A 48 -10.73 11.09 1.94
N VAL A 49 -11.76 10.59 2.64
CA VAL A 49 -12.51 11.35 3.64
C VAL A 49 -11.62 11.69 4.83
N ASP A 50 -10.90 10.71 5.38
CA ASP A 50 -9.95 10.90 6.48
C ASP A 50 -8.87 11.93 6.10
N MET A 51 -8.39 11.89 4.85
CA MET A 51 -7.47 12.88 4.32
C MET A 51 -8.09 14.28 4.38
N MET A 52 -9.27 14.48 3.79
CA MET A 52 -9.96 15.77 3.79
C MET A 52 -10.25 16.28 5.20
N ASP A 53 -10.70 15.40 6.09
CA ASP A 53 -11.02 15.71 7.49
C ASP A 53 -9.75 16.03 8.29
N SER A 54 -8.62 15.40 7.99
CA SER A 54 -7.33 15.67 8.66
C SER A 54 -6.77 17.07 8.37
N PHE A 55 -7.03 17.63 7.18
CA PHE A 55 -6.72 19.03 6.88
C PHE A 55 -7.75 19.97 7.51
N GLY A 56 -8.96 19.48 7.73
CA GLY A 56 -10.06 20.24 8.30
C GLY A 56 -10.78 21.13 7.29
N ARG A 57 -11.76 21.87 7.79
CA ARG A 57 -12.58 22.79 6.99
C ARG A 57 -12.96 24.05 7.78
N GLU A 58 -13.19 25.14 7.07
CA GLU A 58 -13.72 26.40 7.60
C GLU A 58 -15.06 26.70 6.91
N GLY A 59 -16.17 26.57 7.64
CA GLY A 59 -17.50 26.61 7.04
C GLY A 59 -17.66 25.52 5.96
N LYS A 60 -17.88 25.94 4.71
CA LYS A 60 -18.01 25.04 3.54
C LYS A 60 -16.68 24.75 2.83
N ARG A 61 -15.59 25.39 3.25
CA ARG A 61 -14.28 25.36 2.59
C ARG A 61 -13.39 24.29 3.18
N PHE A 62 -12.94 23.32 2.40
CA PHE A 62 -11.96 22.33 2.87
C PHE A 62 -10.52 22.86 2.73
N LYS A 63 -9.74 22.78 3.81
CA LYS A 63 -8.38 23.35 3.89
C LYS A 63 -7.37 22.64 2.99
N VAL A 64 -7.64 21.39 2.60
CA VAL A 64 -6.81 20.71 1.60
C VAL A 64 -6.70 21.54 0.32
N PHE A 65 -7.73 22.30 -0.06
CA PHE A 65 -7.73 23.10 -1.28
C PHE A 65 -6.97 24.44 -1.18
N ASP A 66 -6.54 24.81 0.02
CA ASP A 66 -5.72 26.00 0.25
C ASP A 66 -4.23 25.72 -0.01
N GLN A 67 -3.82 24.45 0.08
CA GLN A 67 -2.49 23.94 -0.31
C GLN A 67 -1.32 24.55 0.49
N ASP A 68 -1.57 25.05 1.70
CA ASP A 68 -0.55 25.67 2.59
C ASP A 68 0.57 24.70 3.01
N PHE A 69 0.34 23.40 2.89
CA PHE A 69 1.29 22.33 3.23
C PHE A 69 2.28 21.99 2.10
N VAL A 70 2.03 22.43 0.86
CA VAL A 70 2.99 22.29 -0.26
C VAL A 70 3.40 23.66 -0.78
N ASP A 71 2.44 24.38 -1.35
CA ASP A 71 2.67 25.66 -2.04
C ASP A 71 1.31 26.31 -2.33
N SER A 72 1.05 27.44 -1.67
CA SER A 72 -0.22 28.18 -1.75
C SER A 72 -0.48 28.79 -3.13
N ARG A 73 0.50 28.81 -4.05
CA ARG A 73 0.27 29.18 -5.47
C ARG A 73 -0.68 28.21 -6.17
N PHE A 74 -0.82 27.00 -5.66
CA PHE A 74 -1.74 26.00 -6.19
C PHE A 74 -3.14 26.02 -5.58
N LYS A 75 -3.42 26.96 -4.67
CA LYS A 75 -4.72 27.06 -4.01
C LYS A 75 -5.86 27.16 -5.03
N LEU A 76 -6.95 26.46 -4.76
CA LEU A 76 -8.16 26.51 -5.55
C LEU A 76 -9.02 27.70 -5.09
N VAL A 77 -9.30 28.68 -5.93
CA VAL A 77 -10.23 29.76 -5.53
C VAL A 77 -11.67 29.36 -5.83
N GLY A 78 -12.56 29.41 -4.83
CA GLY A 78 -13.97 29.06 -4.95
C GLY A 78 -14.25 27.54 -5.03
N GLN A 79 -15.39 27.20 -5.66
CA GLN A 79 -15.87 25.83 -5.88
C GLN A 79 -16.23 25.06 -4.59
N GLU A 80 -16.56 25.73 -3.50
CA GLU A 80 -16.90 25.13 -2.20
C GLU A 80 -18.08 24.15 -2.33
N ALA A 81 -19.06 24.46 -3.18
CA ALA A 81 -20.17 23.55 -3.46
C ALA A 81 -19.71 22.24 -4.13
N VAL A 82 -18.72 22.29 -5.02
CA VAL A 82 -18.16 21.10 -5.67
C VAL A 82 -17.29 20.30 -4.70
N GLN A 83 -16.52 20.99 -3.84
CA GLN A 83 -15.74 20.33 -2.78
C GLN A 83 -16.66 19.52 -1.84
N ASP A 84 -17.74 20.14 -1.35
CA ASP A 84 -18.74 19.46 -0.51
C ASP A 84 -19.41 18.32 -1.28
N HIS A 85 -19.77 18.52 -2.56
CA HIS A 85 -20.39 17.46 -3.35
C HIS A 85 -19.47 16.23 -3.53
N ILE A 86 -18.18 16.43 -3.80
CA ILE A 86 -17.19 15.34 -3.84
C ILE A 86 -17.13 14.62 -2.50
N TYR A 87 -17.07 15.37 -1.40
CA TYR A 87 -17.06 14.80 -0.05
C TYR A 87 -18.32 13.96 0.23
N GLN A 88 -19.50 14.45 -0.15
CA GLN A 88 -20.76 13.71 0.02
C GLN A 88 -20.81 12.43 -0.83
N ILE A 89 -20.28 12.45 -2.06
CA ILE A 89 -20.15 11.25 -2.90
C ILE A 89 -19.27 10.21 -2.21
N LEU A 90 -18.11 10.62 -1.69
CA LEU A 90 -17.21 9.72 -0.96
C LEU A 90 -17.91 9.14 0.28
N ARG A 91 -18.60 9.96 1.08
CA ARG A 91 -19.39 9.49 2.23
C ARG A 91 -20.51 8.53 1.79
N SER A 92 -21.08 8.68 0.60
CA SER A 92 -22.05 7.73 0.05
C SER A 92 -21.40 6.37 -0.24
N PHE A 93 -20.22 6.35 -0.86
CA PHE A 93 -19.49 5.09 -1.10
C PHE A 93 -19.16 4.36 0.20
N ILE A 94 -18.83 5.11 1.26
CA ILE A 94 -18.59 4.54 2.59
C ILE A 94 -19.87 3.89 3.12
N ARG A 95 -21.01 4.59 3.06
CA ARG A 95 -22.32 4.05 3.50
C ARG A 95 -22.75 2.82 2.71
N GLU A 96 -22.47 2.80 1.41
CA GLU A 96 -22.77 1.68 0.53
C GLU A 96 -21.81 0.49 0.74
N GLY A 97 -20.62 0.72 1.32
CA GLY A 97 -19.60 -0.30 1.54
C GLY A 97 -18.87 -0.76 0.25
N ILE A 98 -19.20 -0.17 -0.90
CA ILE A 98 -18.63 -0.48 -2.21
C ILE A 98 -18.27 0.81 -2.95
N ASN A 99 -17.13 0.79 -3.64
CA ASN A 99 -16.69 1.87 -4.52
C ASN A 99 -16.58 1.36 -5.96
N ASN A 100 -17.69 1.41 -6.69
CA ASN A 100 -17.82 0.90 -8.06
C ASN A 100 -18.35 1.97 -9.05
N LYS A 101 -18.29 3.26 -8.68
CA LYS A 101 -18.81 4.38 -9.49
C LYS A 101 -17.69 5.35 -9.84
N LEU A 102 -17.78 5.95 -11.01
CA LEU A 102 -16.87 7.02 -11.44
C LEU A 102 -17.43 8.39 -11.01
N ILE A 103 -16.55 9.27 -10.53
CA ILE A 103 -16.89 10.68 -10.28
C ILE A 103 -16.55 11.47 -11.55
N LEU A 104 -17.57 11.97 -12.24
CA LEU A 104 -17.41 12.80 -13.44
C LEU A 104 -17.47 14.28 -13.08
N LEU A 105 -16.36 15.00 -13.25
CA LEU A 105 -16.35 16.46 -13.18
C LEU A 105 -16.64 17.04 -14.56
N HIS A 106 -17.81 17.65 -14.72
CA HIS A 106 -18.21 18.33 -15.96
C HIS A 106 -18.40 19.83 -15.73
N GLY A 107 -18.25 20.63 -16.79
CA GLY A 107 -18.42 22.08 -16.74
C GLY A 107 -17.61 22.82 -17.82
N PRO A 108 -17.80 24.13 -17.98
CA PRO A 108 -17.10 24.93 -19.00
C PRO A 108 -15.57 24.89 -18.87
N ASN A 109 -14.85 25.27 -19.92
CA ASN A 109 -13.40 25.43 -19.85
C ASN A 109 -13.04 26.49 -18.79
N GLY A 110 -11.95 26.27 -18.04
CA GLY A 110 -11.54 27.18 -16.96
C GLY A 110 -12.30 27.04 -15.63
N SER A 111 -13.26 26.12 -15.50
CA SER A 111 -14.01 25.85 -14.24
C SER A 111 -13.22 25.10 -13.15
N ALA A 112 -11.89 25.16 -13.18
CA ALA A 112 -10.99 24.58 -12.16
C ALA A 112 -11.08 23.06 -11.92
N LYS A 113 -11.70 22.28 -12.81
CA LYS A 113 -11.79 20.79 -12.72
C LYS A 113 -10.43 20.13 -12.48
N THR A 114 -9.45 20.44 -13.33
CA THR A 114 -8.08 19.91 -13.22
C THR A 114 -7.38 20.40 -11.94
N SER A 115 -7.69 21.63 -11.51
CA SER A 115 -7.14 22.21 -10.28
C SER A 115 -7.66 21.49 -9.04
N ILE A 116 -8.97 21.15 -8.99
CA ILE A 116 -9.58 20.35 -7.92
C ILE A 116 -8.87 19.00 -7.79
N VAL A 117 -8.77 18.26 -8.89
CA VAL A 117 -8.09 16.95 -8.90
C VAL A 117 -6.63 17.07 -8.47
N SER A 118 -5.93 18.11 -8.94
CA SER A 118 -4.52 18.33 -8.57
C SER A 118 -4.35 18.66 -7.09
N CYS A 119 -5.26 19.41 -6.47
CA CYS A 119 -5.24 19.68 -5.03
C CYS A 119 -5.47 18.41 -4.21
N LEU A 120 -6.45 17.58 -4.61
CA LEU A 120 -6.73 16.31 -3.96
C LEU A 120 -5.53 15.35 -4.06
N MET A 121 -4.90 15.24 -5.24
CA MET A 121 -3.69 14.41 -5.41
C MET A 121 -2.57 14.86 -4.48
N ARG A 122 -2.28 16.16 -4.37
CA ARG A 122 -1.27 16.68 -3.44
C ARG A 122 -1.65 16.45 -1.98
N GLY A 123 -2.93 16.60 -1.65
CA GLY A 123 -3.46 16.27 -0.32
C GLY A 123 -3.24 14.79 0.03
N LEU A 124 -3.43 13.88 -0.92
CA LEU A 124 -3.14 12.45 -0.74
C LEU A 124 -1.64 12.17 -0.58
N GLU A 125 -0.78 12.83 -1.36
CA GLU A 125 0.69 12.71 -1.21
C GLU A 125 1.12 13.10 0.20
N GLU A 126 0.73 14.30 0.66
CA GLU A 126 1.03 14.80 1.99
C GLU A 126 0.44 13.92 3.10
N TYR A 127 -0.84 13.54 2.98
CA TYR A 127 -1.51 12.74 3.99
C TYR A 127 -0.85 11.36 4.15
N SER A 128 -0.40 10.73 3.06
CA SER A 128 0.29 9.43 3.10
C SER A 128 1.61 9.45 3.90
N GLN A 129 2.25 10.61 4.03
CA GLN A 129 3.44 10.79 4.85
C GLN A 129 3.14 10.80 6.36
N ARG A 130 1.91 11.15 6.75
CA ARG A 130 1.50 11.22 8.16
C ARG A 130 1.23 9.83 8.73
N PRO A 131 1.46 9.60 10.04
CA PRO A 131 1.10 8.33 10.69
C PRO A 131 -0.38 7.96 10.47
N SER A 132 -1.29 8.94 10.53
CA SER A 132 -2.72 8.73 10.27
C SER A 132 -3.03 8.31 8.83
N GLY A 133 -2.16 8.63 7.87
CA GLY A 133 -2.26 8.23 6.47
C GLY A 133 -1.48 6.96 6.14
N ALA A 134 -0.95 6.24 7.14
CA ALA A 134 -0.26 5.00 6.89
C ALA A 134 -1.21 3.96 6.27
N VAL A 135 -0.75 3.36 5.18
CA VAL A 135 -1.34 2.23 4.48
C VAL A 135 -0.20 1.32 4.02
N TYR A 136 -0.49 0.04 3.82
CA TYR A 136 0.54 -0.97 3.60
C TYR A 136 0.23 -1.84 2.39
N ARG A 137 1.29 -2.29 1.74
CA ARG A 137 1.26 -3.31 0.69
C ARG A 137 2.26 -4.40 1.05
N PHE A 138 2.22 -5.53 0.35
CA PHE A 138 3.17 -6.62 0.61
C PHE A 138 3.95 -7.03 -0.64
N HIS A 139 5.07 -7.68 -0.36
CA HIS A 139 6.00 -8.27 -1.31
C HIS A 139 6.28 -9.72 -0.93
N TRP A 140 6.53 -10.55 -1.94
CA TRP A 140 7.07 -11.89 -1.72
C TRP A 140 8.60 -11.83 -1.72
N ILE A 141 9.22 -12.35 -0.67
CA ILE A 141 10.67 -12.41 -0.48
C ILE A 141 11.15 -13.85 -0.61
N PHE A 142 12.16 -14.06 -1.43
CA PHE A 142 12.79 -15.35 -1.67
C PHE A 142 14.27 -15.27 -1.29
N PRO A 143 14.72 -16.00 -0.25
CA PRO A 143 16.11 -15.98 0.18
C PRO A 143 17.04 -16.63 -0.84
N ALA A 144 18.28 -16.15 -0.92
CA ALA A 144 19.30 -16.58 -1.88
C ALA A 144 19.69 -18.06 -1.72
N ASP A 145 19.83 -18.53 -0.48
CA ASP A 145 20.26 -19.89 -0.13
C ASP A 145 19.30 -20.99 -0.61
N ARG A 146 18.07 -20.62 -1.01
CA ARG A 146 17.02 -21.57 -1.41
C ARG A 146 17.00 -21.88 -2.91
N PHE A 147 17.53 -20.98 -3.75
CA PHE A 147 17.40 -21.08 -5.22
C PHE A 147 18.75 -21.09 -5.95
N GLY A 148 19.86 -20.82 -5.25
CA GLY A 148 21.22 -20.92 -5.78
C GLY A 148 21.87 -22.27 -5.50
N LYS A 149 21.83 -23.19 -6.46
CA LYS A 149 22.64 -24.43 -6.59
C LYS A 149 22.69 -25.37 -5.36
N GLN A 150 22.29 -26.64 -5.56
CA GLN A 150 22.94 -27.76 -4.87
C GLN A 150 24.45 -27.73 -5.18
N GLY A 151 25.22 -27.01 -4.37
CA GLY A 151 26.66 -27.11 -4.35
C GLY A 151 27.05 -28.46 -3.74
N LEU A 152 27.69 -29.30 -4.55
CA LEU A 152 28.48 -30.43 -4.05
C LEU A 152 29.34 -29.95 -2.85
N GLY A 153 29.36 -30.76 -1.80
CA GLY A 153 29.88 -30.38 -0.49
C GLY A 153 31.29 -29.80 -0.46
N PHE A 154 31.53 -28.94 0.53
CA PHE A 154 32.59 -29.01 1.53
C PHE A 154 32.36 -27.82 2.48
N GLY A 155 32.51 -28.04 3.79
CA GLY A 155 31.97 -27.18 4.85
C GLY A 155 32.29 -25.68 4.76
N GLY A 156 31.28 -24.88 5.08
CA GLY A 156 31.39 -23.47 5.41
C GLY A 156 30.26 -23.10 6.37
N ALA A 157 30.60 -22.65 7.57
CA ALA A 157 29.65 -22.15 8.56
C ALA A 157 28.84 -20.99 7.96
N GLY A 158 27.52 -21.13 7.85
CA GLY A 158 26.66 -20.03 7.35
C GLY A 158 25.31 -20.44 6.76
N ALA A 159 25.04 -21.73 6.51
CA ALA A 159 23.72 -22.17 6.07
C ALA A 159 22.74 -22.17 7.27
N HIS A 160 22.08 -21.04 7.51
CA HIS A 160 20.92 -20.99 8.41
C HIS A 160 19.85 -21.98 7.90
N ARG A 161 19.38 -22.88 8.77
CA ARG A 161 18.35 -23.86 8.40
C ARG A 161 17.01 -23.14 8.26
N GLU A 162 16.11 -23.64 7.40
CA GLU A 162 14.77 -23.08 7.21
C GLU A 162 13.99 -22.89 8.53
N ASP A 163 14.28 -23.70 9.55
CA ASP A 163 13.63 -23.64 10.85
C ASP A 163 14.20 -22.56 11.79
N ASP A 164 15.31 -21.89 11.42
CA ASP A 164 15.93 -20.84 12.23
C ASP A 164 15.24 -19.47 12.04
N TYR A 165 14.53 -19.27 10.93
CA TYR A 165 13.87 -18.00 10.62
C TYR A 165 12.38 -18.03 10.95
N THR A 166 11.94 -17.04 11.74
CA THR A 166 10.52 -16.78 11.96
C THR A 166 9.89 -15.96 10.82
N SER A 167 10.69 -15.22 10.05
CA SER A 167 10.27 -14.48 8.85
C SER A 167 11.48 -14.10 7.98
N PHE A 168 11.27 -14.00 6.66
CA PHE A 168 12.26 -13.49 5.70
C PHE A 168 12.11 -11.98 5.43
N ALA A 169 11.16 -11.31 6.08
CA ALA A 169 10.81 -9.92 5.78
C ALA A 169 11.93 -8.91 6.07
N LYS A 170 12.90 -9.27 6.91
CA LYS A 170 13.99 -8.38 7.36
C LYS A 170 15.37 -8.92 6.99
N LEU A 171 15.45 -9.84 6.03
CA LEU A 171 16.73 -10.28 5.47
C LEU A 171 17.48 -9.09 4.86
N GLY A 172 18.80 -9.11 4.95
CA GLY A 172 19.64 -8.13 4.25
C GLY A 172 19.55 -8.35 2.74
N ASP A 173 19.77 -7.30 1.95
CA ASP A 173 19.67 -7.36 0.48
C ASP A 173 20.60 -8.42 -0.14
N ALA A 174 21.74 -8.71 0.51
CA ALA A 174 22.67 -9.75 0.08
C ALA A 174 22.10 -11.17 0.18
N ASP A 175 21.13 -11.38 1.08
CA ASP A 175 20.52 -12.68 1.38
C ASP A 175 19.20 -12.87 0.64
N ILE A 176 18.76 -11.88 -0.17
CA ILE A 176 17.52 -11.93 -0.95
C ILE A 176 17.85 -12.24 -2.41
N ALA A 177 17.43 -13.40 -2.91
CA ALA A 177 17.53 -13.75 -4.32
C ALA A 177 16.52 -12.98 -5.16
N ALA A 178 15.28 -12.85 -4.67
CA ALA A 178 14.22 -12.19 -5.39
C ALA A 178 13.22 -11.53 -4.43
N ARG A 179 12.76 -10.35 -4.85
CA ARG A 179 11.66 -9.62 -4.24
C ARG A 179 10.60 -9.34 -5.30
N ILE A 180 9.39 -9.86 -5.10
CA ILE A 180 8.30 -9.76 -6.07
C ILE A 180 7.18 -8.90 -5.51
N SER A 181 7.00 -7.74 -6.15
CA SER A 181 5.94 -6.79 -5.83
C SER A 181 4.56 -7.26 -6.30
N CYS A 182 3.54 -6.94 -5.51
CA CYS A 182 2.15 -7.10 -5.94
C CYS A 182 1.74 -5.95 -6.88
N GLU A 183 1.38 -6.28 -8.11
CA GLU A 183 1.02 -5.33 -9.17
C GLU A 183 -0.25 -4.53 -8.85
N LEU A 184 -1.24 -5.18 -8.24
CA LEU A 184 -2.50 -4.53 -7.84
C LEU A 184 -2.43 -3.90 -6.44
N ARG A 185 -1.25 -3.93 -5.79
CA ARG A 185 -1.05 -3.45 -4.41
C ARG A 185 -2.08 -4.06 -3.46
N ASP A 186 -2.32 -5.37 -3.59
CA ASP A 186 -3.29 -6.11 -2.81
C ASP A 186 -3.13 -5.83 -1.32
N HIS A 187 -4.28 -5.73 -0.64
CA HIS A 187 -4.30 -5.54 0.80
C HIS A 187 -3.62 -6.73 1.50
N PRO A 188 -2.66 -6.54 2.43
CA PRO A 188 -1.92 -7.67 3.02
C PRO A 188 -2.81 -8.71 3.72
N LEU A 189 -3.95 -8.29 4.30
CA LEU A 189 -4.94 -9.23 4.85
C LEU A 189 -5.48 -10.26 3.85
N PHE A 190 -5.31 -10.07 2.54
CA PHE A 190 -5.68 -11.09 1.54
C PHE A 190 -4.82 -12.35 1.59
N LEU A 191 -3.68 -12.31 2.28
CA LEU A 191 -2.87 -13.49 2.59
C LEU A 191 -3.53 -14.41 3.62
N LEU A 192 -4.50 -13.91 4.40
CA LEU A 192 -5.37 -14.76 5.20
C LEU A 192 -6.44 -15.39 4.29
N PRO A 193 -6.59 -16.73 4.28
CA PRO A 193 -7.67 -17.36 3.55
C PRO A 193 -9.03 -16.85 4.04
N LEU A 194 -10.00 -16.79 3.13
CA LEU A 194 -11.25 -16.04 3.32
C LEU A 194 -11.95 -16.30 4.65
N LYS A 195 -12.08 -17.57 5.07
CA LYS A 195 -12.76 -17.95 6.32
C LYS A 195 -12.02 -17.40 7.55
N GLN A 196 -10.71 -17.54 7.58
CA GLN A 196 -9.83 -17.06 8.65
C GLN A 196 -9.81 -15.53 8.69
N ARG A 197 -9.79 -14.88 7.53
CA ARG A 197 -9.90 -13.43 7.43
C ARG A 197 -11.22 -12.91 7.98
N GLN A 198 -12.34 -13.55 7.65
CA GLN A 198 -13.66 -13.17 8.18
C GLN A 198 -13.74 -13.34 9.70
N ALA A 199 -13.17 -14.42 10.24
CA ALA A 199 -13.09 -14.60 11.69
C ALA A 199 -12.23 -13.50 12.33
N PHE A 200 -11.04 -13.25 11.78
CA PHE A 200 -10.13 -12.20 12.24
C PHE A 200 -10.77 -10.80 12.22
N LEU A 201 -11.46 -10.43 11.13
CA LEU A 201 -12.14 -9.14 11.02
C LEU A 201 -13.25 -8.96 12.07
N LYS A 202 -13.93 -10.03 12.48
CA LYS A 202 -14.96 -9.98 13.53
C LYS A 202 -14.38 -9.78 14.93
N GLU A 203 -13.12 -10.13 15.14
CA GLU A 203 -12.43 -9.93 16.42
C GLU A 203 -11.91 -8.49 16.60
N LEU A 204 -11.84 -7.72 15.50
CA LEU A 204 -11.32 -6.34 15.53
C LEU A 204 -12.30 -5.40 16.26
N LYS A 205 -11.76 -4.59 17.17
CA LYS A 205 -12.49 -3.54 17.88
C LYS A 205 -12.61 -2.29 16.99
N LEU A 206 -13.55 -2.31 16.06
CA LEU A 206 -13.84 -1.19 15.19
C LEU A 206 -14.81 -0.20 15.87
N PRO A 207 -14.75 1.11 15.54
CA PRO A 207 -15.78 2.07 15.94
C PRO A 207 -17.18 1.61 15.51
N GLU A 208 -18.21 1.97 16.28
CA GLU A 208 -19.60 1.52 16.02
C GLU A 208 -20.14 1.96 14.66
N ASP A 209 -19.71 3.14 14.19
CA ASP A 209 -20.10 3.71 12.90
C ASP A 209 -19.16 3.31 11.75
N PHE A 210 -18.16 2.46 12.01
CA PHE A 210 -17.20 2.03 11.01
C PHE A 210 -17.81 1.02 10.05
N ILE A 211 -17.78 1.35 8.76
CA ILE A 211 -18.28 0.47 7.70
C ILE A 211 -17.11 -0.25 7.04
N LEU A 212 -17.04 -1.57 7.22
CA LEU A 212 -16.08 -2.41 6.52
C LEU A 212 -16.47 -2.54 5.05
N SER A 213 -15.55 -2.20 4.15
CA SER A 213 -15.82 -2.35 2.70
C SER A 213 -15.93 -3.80 2.25
N GLU A 214 -16.72 -4.04 1.22
CA GLU A 214 -16.82 -5.36 0.59
C GLU A 214 -15.47 -5.85 0.05
N TYR A 215 -14.61 -4.93 -0.41
CA TYR A 215 -13.26 -5.25 -0.87
C TYR A 215 -12.42 -5.95 0.19
N VAL A 216 -12.36 -5.41 1.43
CA VAL A 216 -11.59 -6.05 2.51
C VAL A 216 -12.26 -7.34 3.00
N GLN A 217 -13.59 -7.38 3.04
CA GLN A 217 -14.34 -8.53 3.52
C GLN A 217 -14.26 -9.73 2.57
N LYS A 218 -14.44 -9.50 1.26
CA LYS A 218 -14.62 -10.55 0.24
C LYS A 218 -13.56 -10.58 -0.85
N GLY A 219 -12.67 -9.59 -0.94
CA GLY A 219 -11.59 -9.54 -1.92
C GLY A 219 -10.63 -10.72 -1.83
N ASP A 220 -9.80 -10.90 -2.85
CA ASP A 220 -8.82 -11.99 -2.91
C ASP A 220 -7.51 -11.45 -3.49
N LEU A 221 -6.44 -12.23 -3.34
CA LEU A 221 -5.16 -11.95 -3.98
C LEU A 221 -5.33 -11.85 -5.50
N SER A 222 -4.56 -10.94 -6.10
CA SER A 222 -4.32 -10.90 -7.54
C SER A 222 -3.87 -12.26 -8.08
N GLN A 223 -4.10 -12.51 -9.36
CA GLN A 223 -3.80 -13.82 -9.98
C GLN A 223 -2.36 -14.29 -9.73
N LYS A 224 -1.39 -13.37 -9.86
CA LYS A 224 0.03 -13.65 -9.59
C LYS A 224 0.27 -13.96 -8.11
N GLY A 225 -0.27 -13.13 -7.21
CA GLY A 225 -0.15 -13.34 -5.76
C GLY A 225 -0.74 -14.69 -5.32
N LYS A 226 -1.91 -15.04 -5.87
CA LYS A 226 -2.59 -16.31 -5.62
C LYS A 226 -1.78 -17.51 -6.10
N LYS A 227 -1.21 -17.46 -7.31
CA LYS A 227 -0.34 -18.52 -7.83
C LYS A 227 0.89 -18.75 -6.94
N ILE A 228 1.54 -17.67 -6.49
CA ILE A 228 2.69 -17.77 -5.58
C ILE A 228 2.26 -18.38 -4.24
N PHE A 229 1.15 -17.90 -3.67
CA PHE A 229 0.60 -18.43 -2.42
C PHE A 229 0.32 -19.93 -2.52
N GLU A 230 -0.38 -20.38 -3.58
CA GLU A 230 -0.71 -21.79 -3.80
C GLU A 230 0.53 -22.66 -4.05
N ALA A 231 1.51 -22.16 -4.79
CA ALA A 231 2.76 -22.86 -5.04
C ALA A 231 3.57 -23.05 -3.74
N LEU A 232 3.70 -22.00 -2.93
CA LEU A 232 4.35 -22.08 -1.62
C LEU A 232 3.60 -23.01 -0.67
N LEU A 233 2.27 -22.92 -0.63
CA LEU A 233 1.45 -23.78 0.22
C LEU A 233 1.61 -25.25 -0.16
N ARG A 234 1.66 -25.57 -1.46
CA ARG A 234 1.94 -26.92 -1.96
C ARG A 234 3.35 -27.38 -1.58
N ALA A 235 4.37 -26.54 -1.78
CA ALA A 235 5.75 -26.85 -1.43
C ALA A 235 5.92 -27.15 0.07
N TYR A 236 5.21 -26.41 0.92
CA TYR A 236 5.21 -26.59 2.37
C TYR A 236 4.13 -27.52 2.90
N LYS A 237 3.51 -28.35 2.03
CA LYS A 237 2.52 -29.38 2.41
C LYS A 237 1.37 -28.83 3.28
N GLY A 238 0.94 -27.60 3.01
CA GLY A 238 -0.17 -26.95 3.70
C GLY A 238 0.23 -26.08 4.91
N ASP A 239 1.52 -25.96 5.24
CA ASP A 239 1.94 -25.10 6.35
C ASP A 239 1.94 -23.61 5.95
N ILE A 240 0.83 -22.93 6.25
CA ILE A 240 0.67 -21.50 5.98
C ILE A 240 1.70 -20.64 6.73
N ARG A 241 2.21 -21.06 7.90
CA ARG A 241 3.21 -20.27 8.63
C ARG A 241 4.48 -20.12 7.80
N LYS A 242 4.93 -21.21 7.16
CA LYS A 242 6.06 -21.17 6.23
C LYS A 242 5.77 -20.35 4.97
N VAL A 243 4.52 -20.30 4.49
CA VAL A 243 4.13 -19.39 3.40
C VAL A 243 4.26 -17.92 3.83
N LEU A 244 3.77 -17.57 5.01
CA LEU A 244 3.76 -16.21 5.53
C LEU A 244 5.16 -15.69 5.90
N GLN A 245 6.14 -16.58 6.14
CA GLN A 245 7.55 -16.20 6.27
C GLN A 245 8.07 -15.44 5.05
N HIS A 246 7.56 -15.74 3.85
CA HIS A 246 7.92 -15.07 2.60
C HIS A 246 7.28 -13.69 2.42
N VAL A 247 6.46 -13.23 3.35
CA VAL A 247 5.73 -11.97 3.21
C VAL A 247 6.49 -10.85 3.90
N GLN A 248 6.86 -9.84 3.12
CA GLN A 248 7.34 -8.56 3.61
C GLN A 248 6.26 -7.51 3.40
N VAL A 249 5.76 -6.93 4.48
CA VAL A 249 4.81 -5.83 4.46
C VAL A 249 5.59 -4.53 4.49
N GLU A 250 5.28 -3.61 3.58
CA GLU A 250 5.90 -2.29 3.55
C GLU A 250 4.88 -1.17 3.56
N ARG A 251 5.30 -0.03 4.11
CA ARG A 251 4.50 1.19 4.04
C ARG A 251 4.38 1.69 2.61
N PHE A 252 3.16 1.96 2.19
CA PHE A 252 2.82 2.49 0.89
C PHE A 252 2.64 4.01 0.98
N TYR A 253 3.27 4.74 0.05
CA TYR A 253 3.16 6.19 -0.06
C TYR A 253 2.56 6.55 -1.42
N ILE A 254 1.74 7.60 -1.43
CA ILE A 254 1.14 8.10 -2.66
C ILE A 254 2.09 9.12 -3.28
N SER A 255 2.35 8.98 -4.58
CA SER A 255 3.14 9.92 -5.36
C SER A 255 2.59 10.08 -6.77
N LYS A 256 2.18 11.30 -7.11
CA LYS A 256 1.83 11.71 -8.45
C LYS A 256 3.05 11.68 -9.38
N ARG A 257 4.22 12.12 -8.89
CA ARG A 257 5.47 12.14 -9.67
C ARG A 257 5.85 10.75 -10.17
N TYR A 258 5.76 9.76 -9.29
CA TYR A 258 6.10 8.36 -9.61
C TYR A 258 4.90 7.53 -10.10
N ARG A 259 3.73 8.17 -10.28
CA ARG A 259 2.47 7.53 -10.68
C ARG A 259 2.08 6.37 -9.76
N ASP A 260 2.39 6.48 -8.47
CA ASP A 260 2.10 5.49 -7.45
C ASP A 260 0.90 5.95 -6.61
N GLY A 261 -0.24 5.26 -6.70
CA GLY A 261 -1.48 5.62 -5.98
C GLY A 261 -2.25 6.85 -6.50
N ALA A 262 -1.60 7.77 -7.21
CA ALA A 262 -2.24 8.93 -7.84
C ALA A 262 -1.70 9.12 -9.27
N VAL A 263 -2.56 8.95 -10.28
CA VAL A 263 -2.17 9.06 -11.69
C VAL A 263 -3.21 9.85 -12.49
N THR A 264 -2.75 10.63 -13.46
CA THR A 264 -3.59 11.23 -14.50
C THR A 264 -3.37 10.42 -15.77
N ILE A 265 -4.46 9.86 -16.30
CA ILE A 265 -4.45 9.13 -17.56
C ILE A 265 -5.05 10.07 -18.60
N GLU A 266 -4.26 10.38 -19.63
CA GLU A 266 -4.77 11.08 -20.80
C GLU A 266 -5.47 10.07 -21.70
N PRO A 267 -6.61 10.42 -22.32
CA PRO A 267 -7.27 9.55 -23.28
C PRO A 267 -6.35 9.38 -24.50
N GLN A 268 -5.52 8.35 -24.50
CA GLN A 268 -4.80 7.93 -25.69
C GLN A 268 -5.71 7.06 -26.56
N MET A 269 -5.68 7.31 -27.87
CA MET A 269 -6.38 6.51 -28.90
C MET A 269 -5.75 5.12 -29.11
N HIS A 270 -4.68 4.80 -28.38
CA HIS A 270 -4.07 3.48 -28.42
C HIS A 270 -4.43 2.69 -27.16
N VAL A 271 -4.87 1.46 -27.42
CA VAL A 271 -5.15 0.44 -26.42
C VAL A 271 -3.84 0.08 -25.72
N ASP A 272 -3.63 0.58 -24.51
CA ASP A 272 -2.65 0.01 -23.57
C ASP A 272 -3.22 -1.31 -22.99
N ALA A 273 -3.59 -2.23 -23.88
CA ALA A 273 -3.76 -3.64 -23.54
C ALA A 273 -2.56 -4.39 -24.10
N THR A 274 -1.40 -4.09 -23.53
CA THR A 274 -0.32 -5.06 -23.53
C THR A 274 -0.09 -5.48 -22.09
N ALA A 275 -0.59 -6.67 -21.76
CA ALA A 275 0.14 -7.56 -20.87
C ALA A 275 1.47 -7.93 -21.57
N GLN A 276 2.35 -6.96 -21.79
CA GLN A 276 3.68 -7.21 -22.34
C GLN A 276 4.70 -7.25 -21.22
N GLN A 277 5.38 -8.38 -21.22
CA GLN A 277 6.59 -8.76 -20.52
C GLN A 277 7.69 -7.71 -20.78
N VAL A 278 7.78 -6.71 -19.90
CA VAL A 278 8.85 -5.70 -19.93
C VAL A 278 10.09 -6.31 -19.31
N THR A 279 10.87 -7.02 -20.14
CA THR A 279 12.13 -7.69 -19.78
C THR A 279 11.93 -8.83 -18.77
N MET A 280 12.55 -9.98 -19.00
CA MET A 280 12.71 -10.96 -17.93
C MET A 280 13.46 -10.27 -16.79
N ASP A 281 12.71 -9.83 -15.78
CA ASP A 281 13.28 -9.54 -14.48
C ASP A 281 13.98 -10.83 -14.04
N ARG A 282 15.27 -10.76 -13.72
CA ARG A 282 16.07 -11.96 -13.38
C ARG A 282 15.50 -12.68 -12.15
N SER A 283 14.63 -12.02 -11.39
CA SER A 283 13.81 -12.57 -10.32
C SER A 283 12.88 -13.71 -10.80
N VAL A 284 12.37 -13.66 -12.03
CA VAL A 284 11.45 -14.67 -12.60
C VAL A 284 12.18 -16.00 -12.84
N THR A 285 13.46 -15.96 -13.18
CA THR A 285 14.30 -17.16 -13.39
C THR A 285 14.59 -17.95 -12.11
N MET A 286 14.37 -17.37 -10.93
CA MET A 286 14.56 -18.04 -9.63
C MET A 286 13.24 -18.48 -8.98
N LEU A 287 12.11 -18.31 -9.67
CA LEU A 287 10.83 -18.84 -9.21
C LEU A 287 10.82 -20.37 -9.26
N PRO A 288 10.15 -21.05 -8.32
CA PRO A 288 10.02 -22.51 -8.36
C PRO A 288 9.42 -22.95 -9.70
N SER A 289 9.89 -24.08 -10.22
CA SER A 289 9.53 -24.63 -11.54
C SER A 289 8.04 -24.99 -11.72
N SER A 290 7.21 -24.77 -10.70
CA SER A 290 5.78 -25.07 -10.66
C SER A 290 4.85 -23.87 -10.91
N LEU A 291 5.38 -22.70 -11.30
CA LEU A 291 4.61 -21.46 -11.57
C LEU A 291 4.24 -21.27 -13.04
#